data_AF-A0A9D0BED1-F1
#
_entry.id   AF-A0A9D0BED1-F1
#
_cell.length_a   1.000
_cell.length_b   1.000
_cell.length_c   1.000
_cell.angle_alpha   90.00
_cell.angle_beta   90.00
_cell.angle_gamma   90.00
#
_symmetry.space_group_name_H-M   'P 1'
#
loop_
_entity.id
_entity.type
_entity.pdbx_description
1 polymer ?
#
loop_
_entity_poly.entity_id
_entity_poly.type
_entity_poly.pdbx_seq_one_letter_code
_entity_poly.pdbx_strand_id
1 'polypeptide(L)' 'MNEFLHMGGYAAYVWSSYGLAAVVLAANVLAPMRQRRRLLRRLAQRERRARRNP' A
#
# COMPACT_ATOMS: atom_id res chain seq x y z
N MET A 1 -27.53 23.43 1.24
CA MET A 1 -26.73 22.19 1.26
C MET A 1 -25.36 22.33 0.56
N ASN A 2 -24.87 23.55 0.31
CA ASN A 2 -23.56 23.82 -0.31
C ASN A 2 -22.64 24.70 0.59
N GLU A 3 -23.11 25.12 1.76
CA GLU A 3 -22.35 25.99 2.69
C GLU A 3 -21.22 25.24 3.43
N PHE A 4 -21.33 23.91 3.57
CA PHE A 4 -20.25 23.08 4.14
C PHE A 4 -19.03 22.94 3.23
N LEU A 5 -19.19 23.19 1.92
CA LEU A 5 -18.10 23.21 0.94
C LEU A 5 -17.57 24.64 0.72
N HIS A 6 -18.33 25.66 1.11
CA HIS A 6 -18.04 27.07 0.83
C HIS A 6 -17.64 27.91 2.06
N MET A 7 -17.53 27.35 3.28
CA MET A 7 -16.77 27.95 4.38
C MET A 7 -15.24 27.83 4.18
N GLY A 8 -14.76 28.30 3.03
CA GLY A 8 -13.42 28.91 2.89
C GLY A 8 -12.18 28.01 2.99
N GLY A 9 -12.12 26.86 2.31
CA GLY A 9 -10.84 26.24 1.96
C GLY A 9 -10.23 25.21 2.93
N TYR A 10 -10.74 25.09 4.16
CA TYR A 10 -10.22 24.10 5.13
C TYR A 10 -10.52 22.64 4.75
N ALA A 11 -11.64 22.36 4.09
CA ALA A 11 -11.99 20.99 3.70
C ALA A 11 -10.95 20.35 2.76
N ALA A 12 -10.35 21.15 1.87
CA ALA A 12 -9.27 20.70 0.98
C ALA A 12 -7.97 20.41 1.75
N TYR A 13 -7.65 21.21 2.77
CA TYR A 13 -6.52 20.95 3.66
C TYR A 13 -6.71 19.68 4.48
N VAL A 14 -7.88 19.48 5.07
CA VAL A 14 -8.20 18.27 5.86
C VAL A 14 -8.11 17.03 4.96
N TRP A 15 -8.75 17.06 3.78
CA TRP A 15 -8.64 15.96 2.81
C TRP A 15 -7.21 15.69 2.34
N SER A 16 -6.38 16.72 2.20
CA SER A 16 -4.97 16.54 1.82
C SER A 16 -4.16 15.90 2.94
N SER A 17 -4.38 16.29 4.20
CA SER A 17 -3.76 15.65 5.37
C SER A 17 -4.21 14.20 5.54
N TYR A 18 -5.51 13.92 5.39
CA TYR A 18 -6.04 12.56 5.37
C TYR A 18 -5.53 11.75 4.18
N GLY A 19 -5.40 12.37 3.00
CA GLY A 19 -4.81 11.76 1.81
C GLY A 19 -3.35 11.39 2.01
N LEU A 20 -2.55 12.28 2.62
CA LEU A 20 -1.15 12.00 2.94
C LEU A 20 -1.04 10.87 3.97
N ALA A 21 -1.87 10.89 5.02
CA ALA A 21 -1.92 9.81 6.00
C ALA A 21 -2.30 8.48 5.34
N ALA A 22 -3.31 8.47 4.47
CA ALA A 22 -3.73 7.30 3.72
C ALA A 22 -2.63 6.79 2.77
N VAL A 23 -1.88 7.69 2.12
CA VAL A 23 -0.73 7.34 1.27
C VAL A 23 0.39 6.71 2.10
N VAL A 24 0.71 7.27 3.28
CA VAL A 24 1.74 6.72 4.17
C VAL A 24 1.30 5.35 4.70
N LEU A 25 0.05 5.20 5.15
CA LEU A 25 -0.53 3.91 5.56
C LEU A 25 -0.49 2.89 4.41
N ALA A 26 -0.93 3.28 3.22
CA ALA A 26 -0.90 2.43 2.04
C ALA A 26 0.54 2.03 1.70
N ALA A 27 1.50 2.96 1.71
CA ALA A 27 2.92 2.66 1.48
C ALA A 27 3.48 1.69 2.53
N ASN A 28 3.13 1.90 3.80
CA ASN A 28 3.55 1.06 4.92
C ASN A 28 2.97 -0.36 4.81
N VAL A 29 1.77 -0.53 4.26
CA VAL A 29 1.14 -1.84 3.99
C VAL A 29 1.64 -2.46 2.68
N LEU A 30 1.84 -1.67 1.63
CA LEU A 30 2.30 -2.14 0.32
C LEU A 30 3.75 -2.64 0.38
N ALA A 31 4.62 -2.04 1.19
CA ALA A 31 6.00 -2.46 1.36
C ALA A 31 6.13 -3.93 1.82
N PRO A 32 5.55 -4.36 2.96
CA PRO A 32 5.58 -5.74 3.42
C PRO A 32 4.78 -6.66 2.49
N MET A 33 3.67 -6.22 1.88
CA MET A 33 2.95 -7.03 0.88
C MET A 33 3.81 -7.35 -0.35
N ARG A 34 4.56 -6.36 -0.86
CA ARG A 34 5.50 -6.54 -1.98
C ARG A 34 6.66 -7.46 -1.58
N GLN A 35 7.18 -7.30 -0.37
CA GLN A 35 8.26 -8.15 0.14
C GLN A 35 7.81 -9.59 0.35
N ARG A 36 6.61 -9.79 0.89
CA ARG A 36 5.99 -11.11 1.08
C ARG A 36 5.76 -11.82 -0.25
N ARG A 37 5.25 -11.11 -1.28
CA ARG A 37 5.14 -11.66 -2.65
C ARG A 37 6.50 -12.07 -3.23
N ARG A 38 7.56 -11.29 -2.99
CA ARG A 38 8.92 -11.64 -3.42
C ARG A 38 9.45 -12.87 -2.68
N LEU A 39 9.21 -12.98 -1.38
CA LEU A 39 9.63 -14.14 -0.58
C LEU A 39 8.94 -15.43 -1.04
N LEU A 40 7.61 -15.40 -1.21
CA LEU A 40 6.84 -16.53 -1.71
C LEU A 40 7.30 -16.97 -3.11
N ARG A 41 7.58 -16.02 -4.01
CA ARG A 41 8.14 -16.34 -5.33
C ARG A 41 9.52 -17.01 -5.24
N ARG A 42 10.38 -16.57 -4.31
CA ARG A 42 11.71 -17.18 -4.08
C ARG A 42 11.59 -18.60 -3.52
N LEU A 43 10.65 -18.84 -2.60
CA LEU A 43 10.39 -20.18 -2.05
C LEU A 43 9.87 -21.12 -3.14
N ALA A 44 8.89 -20.69 -3.93
CA ALA A 44 8.35 -21.49 -5.04
C ALA A 44 9.42 -21.82 -6.10
N GLN A 45 10.39 -20.93 -6.34
CA GLN A 45 11.51 -21.22 -7.23
C GLN A 45 12.52 -22.21 -6.64
N ARG A 46 12.73 -22.19 -5.32
CA ARG A 46 13.64 -23.14 -4.64
C ARG A 46 13.06 -24.56 -4.63
N GLU A 47 11.77 -24.72 -4.35
CA GLU A 47 11.11 -26.04 -4.39
C GLU A 47 11.17 -26.68 -5.78
N ARG A 48 10.99 -25.88 -6.84
CA ARG A 48 11.11 -26.36 -8.23
C ARG A 48 12.51 -26.84 -8.58
N ARG A 49 13.56 -26.29 -7.96
CA ARG A 49 14.94 -26.74 -8.15
C ARG A 49 15.23 -27.99 -7.31
N ALA A 50 14.74 -28.04 -6.07
CA ALA A 50 14.88 -29.21 -5.21
C ALA A 50 14.15 -30.45 -5.76
N ARG A 51 12.99 -30.28 -6.42
CA ARG A 51 12.29 -31.38 -7.10
C ARG A 51 12.90 -31.83 -8.43
N ARG A 52 13.82 -31.05 -9.02
CA ARG A 52 14.42 -31.38 -10.32
C ARG A 52 15.79 -32.07 -10.21
N ASN A 53 16.39 -32.11 -9.03
CA ASN A 53 17.55 -32.97 -8.77
C ASN A 53 17.14 -34.11 -7.82
N PRO A 54 16.69 -35.27 -8.35
CA PRO A 54 16.93 -36.56 -7.71
C PRO A 54 18.43 -36.92 -7.76
#